data_AF-A0A9X2QAU0-F1
#
_entry.id   AF-A0A9X2QAU0-F1
#
_cell.length_a   1.000
_cell.length_b   1.000
_cell.length_c   1.000
_cell.angle_alpha   90.00
_cell.angle_beta   90.00
_cell.angle_gamma   90.00
#
_symmetry.space_group_name_H-M   'P 1'
#
loop_
_entity.id
_entity.type
_entity.pdbx_description
1 polymer ?
#
loop_
_entity_poly.entity_id
_entity_poly.type
_entity_poly.pdbx_seq_one_letter_code
_entity_poly.pdbx_strand_id
1 'polypeptide(L)'
;MESNEPAPGTFFMLVSDMESNRPVCGVQFTNERQLLSPPRLILRPEEDGFPPLRETPLLTYDPSAGPKPRDLEAGFSGYWLVSERLHDAMVAVDPKAFALADVDYRLADGTPGPRHYLCDVVRELDALGPTPT
;
A
#
# COMPACT_ATOMS: atom_id res chain seq x y z
N MET A 1 -6.65 -3.73 -28.14
CA MET A 1 -6.52 -3.11 -26.82
C MET A 1 -7.88 -2.53 -26.51
N GLU A 2 -8.67 -3.19 -25.66
CA GLU A 2 -9.94 -2.63 -25.19
C GLU A 2 -9.64 -1.47 -24.25
N SER A 3 -10.30 -0.34 -24.48
CA SER A 3 -10.20 0.84 -23.62
C SER A 3 -10.91 0.50 -22.31
N ASN A 4 -10.17 0.45 -21.19
CA ASN A 4 -10.73 0.24 -19.86
C ASN A 4 -11.27 1.56 -19.27
N GLU A 5 -11.87 2.40 -20.12
CA GLU A 5 -12.43 3.67 -19.70
C GLU A 5 -13.74 3.40 -18.93
N PRO A 6 -13.84 3.84 -17.66
CA PRO A 6 -15.07 3.68 -16.91
C PRO A 6 -16.21 4.44 -17.59
N ALA A 7 -17.39 3.83 -17.64
CA ALA A 7 -18.60 4.58 -17.99
C ALA A 7 -18.86 5.66 -16.91
N PRO A 8 -19.43 6.83 -17.27
CA PRO A 8 -19.79 7.84 -16.29
C PRO A 8 -20.68 7.26 -15.18
N GLY A 9 -20.24 7.40 -13.92
CA GLY A 9 -20.96 6.86 -12.74
C GLY A 9 -20.56 5.45 -12.31
N THR A 10 -19.52 4.85 -12.90
CA THR A 10 -18.97 3.55 -12.46
C THR A 10 -17.78 3.76 -11.52
N PHE A 11 -17.75 3.03 -10.40
CA PHE A 11 -16.66 3.04 -9.43
C PHE A 11 -15.97 1.68 -9.41
N PHE A 12 -14.65 1.67 -9.20
CA PHE A 12 -13.89 0.44 -8.95
C PHE A 12 -13.50 0.39 -7.48
N MET A 13 -13.72 -0.77 -6.85
CA MET A 13 -13.28 -1.01 -5.48
C MET A 13 -11.89 -1.69 -5.52
N LEU A 14 -10.87 -0.97 -5.05
CA LEU A 14 -9.58 -1.58 -4.75
C LEU A 14 -9.62 -2.11 -3.32
N VAL A 15 -9.69 -3.43 -3.19
CA VAL A 15 -9.53 -4.12 -1.92
C VAL A 15 -8.26 -4.95 -1.98
N SER A 16 -7.48 -4.93 -0.91
CA SER A 16 -6.47 -5.97 -0.74
C SER A 16 -7.16 -7.32 -0.57
N ASP A 17 -6.68 -8.32 -1.28
CA ASP A 17 -7.14 -9.70 -1.21
C ASP A 17 -6.70 -10.31 0.14
N MET A 18 -7.42 -9.98 1.22
CA MET A 18 -7.14 -10.42 2.60
C MET A 18 -7.73 -11.79 2.93
N GLU A 19 -8.68 -12.28 2.13
CA GLU A 19 -9.48 -13.48 2.43
C GLU A 19 -9.00 -14.75 1.72
N SER A 20 -8.10 -14.64 0.75
CA SER A 20 -7.59 -15.82 0.08
C SER A 20 -6.55 -16.53 0.95
N ASN A 21 -6.58 -17.86 0.98
CA ASN A 21 -5.58 -18.73 1.65
C ASN A 21 -4.21 -18.69 0.93
N ARG A 22 -3.83 -17.52 0.43
CA ARG A 22 -2.62 -17.29 -0.35
C ARG A 22 -1.41 -17.16 0.56
N PRO A 23 -0.23 -17.57 0.08
CA PRO A 23 1.01 -17.35 0.82
C PRO A 23 1.27 -15.86 0.98
N VAL A 24 1.62 -15.45 2.21
CA VAL A 24 2.13 -14.11 2.50
C VAL A 24 3.40 -13.87 1.68
N CYS A 25 3.55 -12.69 1.07
CA CYS A 25 4.75 -12.37 0.30
C CYS A 25 6.00 -12.35 1.20
N GLY A 26 7.18 -12.59 0.61
CA GLY A 26 8.45 -12.64 1.31
C GLY A 26 9.03 -11.27 1.70
N VAL A 27 8.23 -10.21 1.68
CA VAL A 27 8.68 -8.85 2.02
C VAL A 27 8.40 -8.55 3.49
N GLN A 28 9.40 -8.05 4.20
CA GLN A 28 9.30 -7.75 5.63
C GLN A 28 9.94 -6.41 5.97
N PHE A 29 9.44 -5.75 7.01
CA PHE A 29 10.12 -4.60 7.57
C PHE A 29 11.42 -5.01 8.27
N THR A 30 12.49 -4.29 7.97
CA THR A 30 13.78 -4.47 8.64
C THR A 30 13.98 -3.46 9.77
N ASN A 31 13.34 -2.28 9.70
CA ASN A 31 13.46 -1.22 10.72
C ASN A 31 12.12 -0.79 11.35
N GLU A 32 11.06 -1.63 11.33
CA GLU A 32 9.73 -1.24 11.86
C GLU A 32 9.76 -0.63 13.27
N ARG A 33 10.53 -1.24 14.18
CA ARG A 33 10.68 -0.76 15.56
C ARG A 33 11.34 0.62 15.67
N GLN A 34 12.11 1.02 14.66
CA GLN A 34 12.78 2.32 14.59
C GLN A 34 11.85 3.38 13.97
N LEU A 35 10.91 2.97 13.11
CA LEU A 35 9.87 3.84 12.55
C LEU A 35 8.87 4.29 13.62
N LEU A 36 8.54 3.41 14.57
CA LEU A 36 7.55 3.68 15.61
C LEU A 36 8.04 4.71 16.64
N SER A 37 7.17 5.67 16.95
CA SER A 37 7.28 6.46 18.17
C SER A 37 6.46 5.78 19.27
N PRO A 38 7.07 5.41 20.43
CA PRO A 38 6.30 4.90 21.56
C PRO A 38 5.15 5.86 21.93
N PRO A 39 3.97 5.36 22.32
CA PRO A 39 3.63 3.97 22.66
C PRO A 39 2.98 3.14 21.53
N ARG A 40 3.17 3.49 20.24
CA ARG A 40 2.43 2.85 19.13
C ARG A 40 2.86 1.40 18.85
N LEU A 41 1.86 0.53 18.62
CA LEU A 41 2.04 -0.89 18.26
C LEU A 41 2.04 -1.15 16.74
N ILE A 42 1.38 -0.29 15.97
CA ILE A 42 1.31 -0.33 14.49
C ILE A 42 1.71 1.04 13.93
N LEU A 43 2.19 1.06 12.68
CA LEU A 43 2.61 2.31 12.02
C LEU A 43 1.41 3.19 11.69
N ARG A 44 0.33 2.60 11.15
CA ARG A 44 -0.87 3.36 10.78
C ARG A 44 -1.50 4.03 12.01
N PRO A 45 -1.77 5.35 11.99
CA PRO A 45 -2.52 6.01 13.05
C PRO A 45 -3.98 5.57 13.06
N GLU A 46 -4.74 5.98 14.08
CA GLU A 46 -6.21 5.88 14.03
C GLU A 46 -6.80 6.84 12.97
N GLU A 47 -6.14 7.98 12.75
CA GLU A 47 -6.40 8.88 11.63
C GLU A 47 -5.73 8.37 10.35
N ASP A 48 -6.32 8.67 9.20
CA ASP A 48 -5.76 8.26 7.91
C ASP A 48 -4.43 8.94 7.59
N GLY A 49 -3.56 8.24 6.85
CA GLY A 49 -2.28 8.72 6.36
C GLY A 49 -1.08 8.25 7.19
N PHE A 50 0.02 9.00 7.14
CA PHE A 50 1.29 8.65 7.77
C PHE A 50 1.60 9.52 8.97
N PRO A 51 1.98 8.95 10.13
CA PRO A 51 2.58 9.75 11.18
C PRO A 51 3.96 10.23 10.74
N PRO A 52 4.56 11.20 11.46
CA PRO A 52 5.97 11.50 11.33
C PRO A 52 6.80 10.23 11.57
N LEU A 53 7.41 9.71 10.50
CA LEU A 53 8.32 8.57 10.56
C LEU A 53 9.70 9.05 10.97
N ARG A 54 10.35 8.34 11.91
CA ARG A 54 11.69 8.70 12.41
C ARG A 54 12.79 8.41 11.40
N GLU A 55 12.56 7.41 10.57
CA GLU A 55 13.45 6.96 9.50
C GLU A 55 12.61 6.64 8.26
N THR A 56 13.28 6.50 7.12
CA THR A 56 12.65 5.93 5.94
C THR A 56 12.31 4.46 6.22
N PRO A 57 11.09 4.00 5.90
CA PRO A 57 10.75 2.58 5.93
C PRO A 57 11.75 1.74 5.13
N LEU A 58 12.31 0.71 5.76
CA LEU A 58 13.20 -0.26 5.13
C LEU A 58 12.48 -1.61 5.01
N LEU A 59 12.24 -2.04 3.79
CA LEU A 59 11.64 -3.32 3.46
C LEU A 59 12.66 -4.21 2.76
N THR A 60 12.77 -5.47 3.19
CA THR A 60 13.64 -6.46 2.56
C THR A 60 12.81 -7.60 2.00
N TYR A 61 13.09 -7.98 0.75
CA TYR A 61 12.55 -9.20 0.15
C TYR A 61 13.49 -10.38 0.36
N ASP A 62 12.97 -11.41 1.03
CA ASP A 62 13.62 -12.70 1.20
C ASP A 62 12.83 -13.81 0.49
N PRO A 63 13.39 -14.46 -0.56
CA PRO A 63 12.71 -15.53 -1.28
C PRO A 63 12.48 -16.79 -0.41
N SER A 64 13.20 -16.94 0.71
CA SER A 64 12.98 -18.02 1.67
C SER A 64 11.78 -17.76 2.59
N ALA A 65 11.41 -16.48 2.76
CA ALA A 65 10.25 -16.08 3.57
C ALA A 65 8.94 -16.13 2.78
N GLY A 66 8.98 -16.07 1.44
CA GLY A 66 7.78 -16.16 0.62
C GLY A 66 7.97 -15.76 -0.85
N PRO A 67 6.89 -15.79 -1.65
CA PRO A 67 6.91 -15.33 -3.04
C PRO A 67 7.20 -13.82 -3.14
N LYS A 68 7.53 -13.35 -4.34
CA LYS A 68 7.63 -11.92 -4.64
C LYS A 68 6.31 -11.21 -4.36
N PRO A 69 6.34 -9.92 -3.97
CA PRO A 69 5.12 -9.14 -3.77
C PRO A 69 4.39 -8.96 -5.11
N ARG A 70 3.06 -8.91 -5.03
CA ARG A 70 2.16 -8.43 -6.07
C ARG A 70 2.18 -6.90 -6.08
N ASP A 71 1.37 -6.32 -6.96
CA ASP A 71 1.29 -4.86 -7.02
C ASP A 71 0.62 -4.22 -5.83
N LEU A 72 -0.24 -4.98 -5.16
CA LEU A 72 -0.96 -4.61 -3.96
C LEU A 72 -0.82 -5.76 -2.98
N GLU A 73 -0.10 -5.52 -1.89
CA GLU A 73 0.02 -6.44 -0.77
C GLU A 73 -0.42 -5.69 0.49
N ALA A 74 -1.24 -6.30 1.35
CA ALA A 74 -1.58 -5.73 2.65
C ALA A 74 -0.79 -6.37 3.78
N GLY A 75 -1.09 -5.94 5.01
CA GLY A 75 -0.45 -6.47 6.22
C GLY A 75 0.85 -5.75 6.58
N PHE A 76 1.15 -4.59 5.98
CA PHE A 76 2.35 -3.82 6.27
C PHE A 76 2.07 -2.79 7.38
N SER A 77 1.90 -3.27 8.62
CA SER A 77 1.67 -2.44 9.81
C SER A 77 0.48 -1.48 9.70
N GLY A 78 -0.60 -1.98 9.08
CA GLY A 78 -1.82 -1.22 8.80
C GLY A 78 -1.88 -0.58 7.41
N TYR A 79 -0.79 -0.61 6.64
CA TYR A 79 -0.71 -0.08 5.28
C TYR A 79 -0.72 -1.16 4.21
N TRP A 80 -0.88 -0.71 2.96
CA TRP A 80 -0.61 -1.49 1.76
C TRP A 80 0.81 -1.22 1.26
N LEU A 81 1.48 -2.26 0.77
CA LEU A 81 2.65 -2.15 -0.07
C LEU A 81 2.18 -2.11 -1.54
N VAL A 82 2.53 -1.04 -2.24
CA VAL A 82 2.17 -0.85 -3.65
C VAL A 82 3.40 -0.78 -4.54
N SER A 83 3.34 -1.47 -5.68
CA SER A 83 4.36 -1.35 -6.74
C SER A 83 4.31 0.02 -7.41
N GLU A 84 5.41 0.44 -8.03
CA GLU A 84 5.46 1.69 -8.80
C GLU A 84 4.37 1.80 -9.88
N ARG A 85 4.12 0.71 -10.62
CA ARG A 85 3.08 0.73 -11.67
C ARG A 85 1.67 0.92 -11.13
N LEU A 86 1.38 0.37 -9.94
CA LEU A 86 0.08 0.56 -9.32
C LEU A 86 -0.03 1.94 -8.69
N HIS A 87 1.04 2.42 -8.05
CA HIS A 87 1.15 3.79 -7.60
C HIS A 87 0.80 4.78 -8.73
N ASP A 88 1.42 4.64 -9.90
CA ASP A 88 1.21 5.55 -11.02
C ASP A 88 -0.24 5.53 -11.51
N ALA A 89 -0.86 4.33 -11.55
CA ALA A 89 -2.27 4.19 -11.89
C ALA A 89 -3.19 4.84 -10.85
N MET A 90 -2.92 4.66 -9.56
CA MET A 90 -3.70 5.24 -8.46
C MET A 90 -3.63 6.76 -8.46
N VAL A 91 -2.43 7.32 -8.59
CA VAL A 91 -2.18 8.77 -8.64
C VAL A 91 -2.81 9.41 -9.88
N ALA A 92 -2.81 8.70 -11.02
CA ALA A 92 -3.48 9.18 -12.24
C ALA A 92 -5.01 9.24 -12.10
N VAL A 93 -5.61 8.37 -11.28
CA VAL A 93 -7.06 8.31 -11.06
C VAL A 93 -7.54 9.34 -10.04
N ASP A 94 -6.99 9.31 -8.81
CA ASP A 94 -7.26 10.32 -7.78
C ASP A 94 -6.02 10.50 -6.88
N PRO A 95 -5.19 11.52 -7.11
CA PRO A 95 -4.00 11.77 -6.30
C PRO A 95 -4.31 12.20 -4.86
N LYS A 96 -5.57 12.54 -4.55
CA LYS A 96 -6.01 12.91 -3.20
C LYS A 96 -6.65 11.75 -2.43
N ALA A 97 -6.86 10.61 -3.08
CA ALA A 97 -7.45 9.44 -2.44
C ALA A 97 -6.45 8.65 -1.58
N PHE A 98 -5.15 8.87 -1.81
CA PHE A 98 -4.10 8.06 -1.23
C PHE A 98 -3.05 8.94 -0.56
N ALA A 99 -2.63 8.53 0.63
CA ALA A 99 -1.37 8.97 1.19
C ALA A 99 -0.30 7.94 0.84
N LEU A 100 0.89 8.40 0.48
CA LEU A 100 1.97 7.57 0.00
C LEU A 100 3.26 7.93 0.74
N ALA A 101 4.04 6.92 1.09
CA ALA A 101 5.37 7.08 1.67
C ALA A 101 6.40 6.25 0.89
N ASP A 102 7.54 6.87 0.57
CA ASP A 102 8.68 6.18 -0.03
C ASP A 102 9.22 5.11 0.93
N VAL A 103 9.73 4.03 0.32
CA VAL A 103 10.37 2.93 1.03
C VAL A 103 11.76 2.70 0.43
N ASP A 104 12.75 2.48 1.28
CA ASP A 104 13.99 1.82 0.88
C ASP A 104 13.71 0.31 0.74
N TYR A 105 13.58 -0.17 -0.50
CA TYR A 105 13.31 -1.58 -0.79
C TYR A 105 14.60 -2.31 -1.18
N ARG A 106 14.93 -3.38 -0.44
CA ARG A 106 16.16 -4.16 -0.62
C ARG A 106 15.87 -5.61 -0.97
N LEU A 107 16.76 -6.22 -1.76
CA LEU A 107 16.83 -7.66 -1.92
C LEU A 107 17.63 -8.29 -0.77
N ALA A 108 17.54 -9.61 -0.59
CA ALA A 108 18.24 -10.34 0.47
C ALA A 108 19.77 -10.12 0.49
N ASP A 109 20.37 -9.74 -0.64
CA ASP A 109 21.81 -9.41 -0.76
C ASP A 109 22.14 -7.93 -0.44
N GLY A 110 21.14 -7.14 -0.03
CA GLY A 110 21.27 -5.71 0.28
C GLY A 110 21.25 -4.79 -0.95
N THR A 111 21.12 -5.33 -2.16
CA THR A 111 20.99 -4.50 -3.36
C THR A 111 19.61 -3.81 -3.40
N PRO A 112 19.53 -2.59 -3.98
CA PRO A 112 18.23 -1.95 -4.20
C PRO A 112 17.34 -2.81 -5.10
N GLY A 113 16.12 -3.07 -4.66
CA GLY A 113 15.12 -3.71 -5.49
C GLY A 113 14.23 -2.71 -6.23
N PRO A 114 13.16 -3.18 -6.90
CA PRO A 114 12.21 -2.33 -7.60
C PRO A 114 11.50 -1.36 -6.66
N ARG A 115 11.13 -0.19 -7.17
CA ARG A 115 10.48 0.86 -6.37
C ARG A 115 9.10 0.43 -5.90
N HIS A 116 8.86 0.65 -4.61
CA HIS A 116 7.61 0.37 -3.93
C HIS A 116 7.30 1.50 -2.95
N TYR A 117 6.04 1.62 -2.56
CA TYR A 117 5.56 2.61 -1.61
C TYR A 117 4.69 1.94 -0.55
N LEU A 118 4.66 2.53 0.65
CA LEU A 118 3.55 2.29 1.56
C LEU A 118 2.40 3.21 1.15
N CYS A 119 1.18 2.69 1.20
CA CYS A 119 -0.03 3.39 0.82
C CYS A 119 -1.07 3.28 1.92
N ASP A 120 -1.74 4.40 2.20
CA ASP A 120 -2.98 4.45 2.96
C ASP A 120 -4.10 5.07 2.12
N VAL A 121 -5.33 4.63 2.34
CA VAL A 121 -6.52 5.24 1.73
C VAL A 121 -6.98 6.35 2.67
N VAL A 122 -6.97 7.59 2.19
CA VAL A 122 -7.31 8.78 3.01
C VAL A 122 -8.61 9.44 2.60
N ARG A 123 -9.28 8.90 1.59
CA ARG A 123 -10.55 9.40 1.10
C ARG A 123 -11.37 8.27 0.51
N GLU A 124 -12.53 8.05 1.08
CA GLU A 124 -13.54 7.17 0.51
C GLU A 124 -14.68 8.03 -0.05
N LEU A 125 -15.14 7.68 -1.25
CA LEU A 125 -16.29 8.30 -1.89
C LEU A 125 -17.43 7.31 -1.89
N ASP A 126 -18.59 7.73 -1.37
CA ASP A 126 -19.79 6.92 -1.43
C ASP A 126 -20.22 6.76 -2.91
N ALA A 127 -20.43 5.51 -3.30
CA ALA A 127 -20.86 5.14 -4.64
C ALA A 127 -22.39 5.25 -4.80
N LEU A 128 -23.14 5.48 -3.72
CA LEU A 128 -24.58 5.69 -3.76
C LEU A 128 -24.89 7.13 -4.18
N GLY A 129 -25.50 7.28 -5.36
CA GLY A 129 -26.10 8.55 -5.77
C GLY A 129 -27.22 8.98 -4.80
N PRO A 130 -27.55 10.28 -4.72
CA PRO A 130 -28.66 10.72 -3.88
C PRO A 130 -29.94 10.00 -4.28
N THR A 131 -30.62 9.38 -3.31
CA THR A 131 -31.95 8.81 -3.49
C THR A 131 -32.89 9.92 -3.98
N PRO A 132 -33.56 9.80 -5.14
CA PRO A 132 -34.49 10.82 -5.57
C PRO A 132 -35.69 10.87 -4.61
N THR A 133 -35.91 12.04 -3.99
CA THR A 133 -37.14 12.41 -3.24
C THR A 133 -38.36 12.52 -4.14
#